data_AF-Q0CME2-F1
#
_entry.id   AF-Q0CME2-F1
#
_cell.length_a   1.000
_cell.length_b   1.000
_cell.length_c   1.000
_cell.angle_alpha   90.00
_cell.angle_beta   90.00
_cell.angle_gamma   90.00
#
_symmetry.space_group_name_H-M   'P 1'
#
loop_
_entity.id
_entity.type
_entity.pdbx_description
1 polymer ?
#
loop_
_entity_poly.entity_id
_entity_poly.type
_entity_poly.pdbx_seq_one_letter_code
_entity_poly.pdbx_strand_id
1 'polypeptide(L)'
;MPRLSILSSVTIAALVAGGRADLQSCPSDVPFSCTNSTSVSDSCCFNSPGGALLLTQFWDYDPATGPSDSWTLHGLWPDNCDGSYQQFCDSSREYSNITAILQEQGRDDLLSYMKTYWPDYQGDDESFWEHEWNKHGTCINTIKPSCYTDYSPQQEVGDYLAKAVELFKGLDTYKALSSAGITPDSSKTYKRSEIESALAKLHGGSTPYLGCKDGALSEVWYFFNVKGNLIDGQFKPSESRKLYFVFVMHLHKS
;
A
#
# COMPACT_ATOMS: atom_id res chain seq x y z
N MET A 1 -16.81 64.97 8.99
CA MET A 1 -16.71 63.68 8.26
C MET A 1 -15.23 63.37 8.02
N PRO A 2 -14.68 62.32 8.63
CA PRO A 2 -13.58 61.58 8.03
C PRO A 2 -14.02 60.13 7.79
N ARG A 3 -13.86 59.66 6.55
CA ARG A 3 -14.09 58.26 6.17
C ARG A 3 -12.95 57.41 6.74
N LEU A 4 -13.30 56.45 7.58
CA LEU A 4 -12.40 55.43 8.10
C LEU A 4 -12.27 54.33 7.03
N SER A 5 -11.12 54.22 6.37
CA SER A 5 -10.83 53.15 5.42
C SER A 5 -10.38 51.90 6.17
N ILE A 6 -11.19 50.84 6.11
CA ILE A 6 -10.85 49.52 6.66
C ILE A 6 -9.94 48.82 5.63
N LEU A 7 -8.65 48.71 5.94
CA LEU A 7 -7.72 47.84 5.22
C LEU A 7 -7.92 46.42 5.75
N SER A 8 -8.64 45.60 4.98
CA SER A 8 -8.74 44.16 5.23
C SER A 8 -7.43 43.49 4.81
N SER A 9 -6.62 43.07 5.78
CA SER A 9 -5.41 42.30 5.54
C SER A 9 -5.82 40.88 5.11
N VAL A 10 -5.72 40.60 3.81
CA VAL A 10 -5.81 39.23 3.29
C VAL A 10 -4.48 38.55 3.54
N THR A 11 -4.42 37.69 4.55
CA THR A 11 -3.30 36.77 4.75
C THR A 11 -3.38 35.70 3.66
N ILE A 12 -2.48 35.77 2.67
CA ILE A 12 -2.28 34.69 1.71
C ILE A 12 -1.57 33.57 2.47
N ALA A 13 -2.32 32.51 2.79
CA ALA A 13 -1.71 31.25 3.18
C ALA A 13 -0.95 30.70 1.96
N ALA A 14 0.38 30.70 2.04
CA ALA A 14 1.20 29.98 1.09
C ALA A 14 0.88 28.49 1.24
N LEU A 15 0.25 27.89 0.22
CA LEU A 15 0.25 26.44 0.09
C LEU A 15 1.69 26.01 -0.10
N VAL A 16 2.22 25.25 0.85
CA VAL A 16 3.40 24.43 0.62
C VAL A 16 2.96 23.33 -0.34
N ALA A 17 3.18 23.55 -1.63
CA ALA A 17 3.18 22.48 -2.62
C ALA A 17 4.44 21.65 -2.37
N GLY A 18 4.33 20.63 -1.51
CA GLY A 18 5.31 19.55 -1.48
C GLY A 18 5.31 18.91 -2.87
N GLY A 19 6.50 18.86 -3.50
CA GLY A 19 6.69 18.61 -4.92
C GLY A 19 5.89 17.42 -5.45
N ARG A 20 4.95 17.71 -6.35
CA ARG A 20 4.29 16.73 -7.21
C ARG A 20 4.61 17.08 -8.66
N ALA A 21 5.76 16.64 -9.17
CA ALA A 21 6.08 16.75 -10.60
C ALA A 21 7.22 15.83 -11.09
N ASP A 22 7.75 14.89 -10.32
CA ASP A 22 8.98 14.19 -10.74
C ASP A 22 8.71 12.99 -11.66
N LEU A 23 7.49 12.46 -11.67
CA LEU A 23 7.05 11.42 -12.61
C LEU A 23 6.39 12.03 -13.85
N GLN A 24 6.54 11.34 -14.99
CA GLN A 24 5.84 11.67 -16.22
C GLN A 24 4.32 11.72 -16.00
N SER A 25 3.70 12.80 -16.47
CA SER A 25 2.25 12.96 -16.41
C SER A 25 1.54 11.96 -17.32
N CYS A 26 0.56 11.26 -16.78
CA CYS A 26 -0.21 10.29 -17.54
C CYS A 26 -1.44 10.89 -18.23
N PRO A 27 -1.77 10.46 -19.46
CA PRO A 27 -3.00 10.88 -20.13
C PRO A 27 -4.23 10.54 -19.29
N SER A 28 -5.21 11.44 -19.25
CA SER A 28 -6.41 11.26 -18.40
C SER A 28 -7.33 10.11 -18.85
N ASP A 29 -7.16 9.63 -20.08
CA ASP A 29 -7.95 8.57 -20.71
C ASP A 29 -7.32 7.18 -20.61
N VAL A 30 -6.13 7.05 -19.98
CA VAL A 30 -5.57 5.72 -19.71
C VAL A 30 -6.58 4.87 -18.92
N PRO A 31 -6.80 3.60 -19.31
CA PRO A 31 -7.75 2.74 -18.61
C PRO A 31 -7.16 2.25 -17.28
N PHE A 32 -8.03 1.72 -16.42
CA PHE A 32 -7.57 0.93 -15.27
C PHE A 32 -6.86 -0.34 -15.75
N SER A 33 -5.76 -0.70 -15.10
CA SER A 33 -5.09 -1.98 -15.31
C SER A 33 -6.05 -3.16 -15.12
N CYS A 34 -5.77 -4.29 -15.79
CA CYS A 34 -6.57 -5.51 -15.74
C CYS A 34 -8.06 -5.37 -16.13
N THR A 35 -8.46 -4.28 -16.80
CA THR A 35 -9.84 -4.09 -17.30
C THR A 35 -9.98 -4.14 -18.82
N ASN A 36 -8.87 -4.05 -19.55
CA ASN A 36 -8.91 -3.89 -21.01
C ASN A 36 -7.94 -4.85 -21.72
N SER A 37 -8.30 -5.27 -22.93
CA SER A 37 -7.46 -6.03 -23.88
C SER A 37 -6.64 -5.11 -24.81
N THR A 38 -6.81 -3.79 -24.68
CA THR A 38 -6.10 -2.80 -25.49
C THR A 38 -4.70 -2.63 -24.96
N SER A 39 -3.69 -2.84 -25.81
CA SER A 39 -2.29 -2.56 -25.48
C SER A 39 -2.13 -1.06 -25.22
N VAL A 40 -1.75 -0.70 -24.00
CA VAL A 40 -1.24 0.65 -23.72
C VAL A 40 0.26 0.62 -23.98
N SER A 41 0.72 1.39 -24.97
CA SER A 41 2.13 1.40 -25.37
C SER A 41 3.04 2.11 -24.38
N ASP A 42 2.49 3.03 -23.58
CA ASP A 42 3.24 3.76 -22.56
C ASP A 42 3.34 2.93 -21.27
N SER A 43 4.51 2.34 -21.04
CA SER A 43 4.79 1.54 -19.85
C SER A 43 4.93 2.36 -18.57
N CYS A 44 5.08 3.68 -18.62
CA CYS A 44 5.14 4.50 -17.40
C CYS A 44 3.75 4.86 -16.88
N CYS A 45 2.73 4.82 -17.74
CA CYS A 45 1.37 5.20 -17.39
C CYS A 45 0.36 4.05 -17.31
N PHE A 46 0.83 2.82 -17.44
CA PHE A 46 -0.02 1.65 -17.36
C PHE A 46 0.69 0.49 -16.66
N ASN A 47 0.13 0.02 -15.55
CA ASN A 47 0.66 -1.10 -14.78
C ASN A 47 0.38 -2.42 -15.51
N SER A 48 1.43 -3.03 -16.06
CA SER A 48 1.37 -4.29 -16.81
C SER A 48 2.77 -4.93 -16.91
N PRO A 49 2.90 -6.28 -16.77
CA PRO A 49 1.82 -7.25 -16.54
C PRO A 49 1.25 -7.23 -15.12
N GLY A 50 2.00 -6.66 -14.16
CA GLY A 50 1.65 -6.47 -12.74
C GLY A 50 0.54 -5.44 -12.48
N GLY A 51 -0.62 -5.63 -13.11
CA GLY A 51 -1.73 -4.69 -13.08
C GLY A 51 -2.68 -4.84 -11.90
N ALA A 52 -2.62 -5.94 -11.16
CA ALA A 52 -3.40 -6.14 -9.95
C ALA A 52 -2.50 -5.81 -8.75
N LEU A 53 -2.67 -4.62 -8.16
CA LEU A 53 -1.86 -4.20 -7.02
C LEU A 53 -2.51 -4.70 -5.73
N LEU A 54 -1.71 -5.29 -4.83
CA LEU A 54 -2.16 -5.80 -3.54
C LEU A 54 -1.50 -4.98 -2.45
N LEU A 55 -2.28 -4.36 -1.57
CA LEU A 55 -1.75 -3.94 -0.28
C LEU A 55 -2.00 -5.06 0.73
N THR A 56 -0.94 -5.63 1.28
CA THR A 56 -1.00 -6.76 2.21
C THR A 56 -0.71 -6.32 3.63
N GLN A 57 -1.44 -6.87 4.59
CA GLN A 57 -1.32 -6.54 6.00
C GLN A 57 -1.21 -7.80 6.86
N PHE A 58 -0.48 -7.70 7.96
CA PHE A 58 -0.32 -8.72 8.98
C PHE A 58 -1.11 -8.43 10.25
N TRP A 59 -1.51 -9.51 10.90
CA TRP A 59 -1.87 -9.54 12.30
C TRP A 59 -0.92 -10.52 13.02
N ASP A 60 0.20 -9.98 13.49
CA ASP A 60 1.21 -10.73 14.22
C ASP A 60 0.85 -10.77 15.70
N TYR A 61 0.53 -11.97 16.21
CA TYR A 61 0.11 -12.16 17.60
C TYR A 61 1.09 -13.00 18.43
N ASP A 62 2.00 -13.75 17.79
CA ASP A 62 3.02 -14.56 18.47
C ASP A 62 4.27 -14.76 17.57
N PRO A 63 5.34 -13.98 17.76
CA PRO A 63 5.42 -12.80 18.64
C PRO A 63 4.54 -11.65 18.12
N ALA A 64 4.06 -10.83 19.03
CA ALA A 64 3.28 -9.64 18.69
C ALA A 64 4.16 -8.48 18.23
N THR A 65 3.73 -7.78 17.18
CA THR A 65 4.37 -6.54 16.70
C THR A 65 3.36 -5.43 16.43
N GLY A 66 3.87 -4.20 16.34
CA GLY A 66 3.04 -3.01 16.14
C GLY A 66 2.11 -2.70 17.33
N PRO A 67 1.18 -1.74 17.16
CA PRO A 67 0.18 -1.42 18.16
C PRO A 67 -0.86 -2.54 18.33
N SER A 68 -1.28 -2.81 19.56
CA SER A 68 -2.28 -3.85 19.89
C SER A 68 -3.67 -3.64 19.27
N ASP A 69 -3.91 -2.44 18.73
CA ASP A 69 -5.15 -2.01 18.08
C ASP A 69 -4.93 -1.62 16.61
N SER A 70 -3.88 -2.15 15.98
CA SER A 70 -3.59 -1.91 14.58
C SER A 70 -3.06 -3.17 13.91
N TRP A 71 -3.40 -3.32 12.63
CA TRP A 71 -2.69 -4.26 11.77
C TRP A 71 -1.35 -3.63 11.38
N THR A 72 -0.42 -4.44 10.89
CA THR A 72 0.85 -3.95 10.34
C THR A 72 0.89 -4.16 8.83
N LEU A 73 1.67 -3.36 8.13
CA LEU A 73 1.93 -3.47 6.71
C LEU A 73 2.85 -4.67 6.47
N HIS A 74 2.49 -5.51 5.50
CA HIS A 74 3.36 -6.56 4.96
C HIS A 74 4.03 -6.03 3.69
N GLY A 75 3.26 -5.53 2.72
CA GLY A 75 3.83 -4.95 1.51
C GLY A 75 2.82 -4.45 0.47
N LEU A 76 3.38 -4.03 -0.67
CA LEU A 76 2.63 -3.58 -1.84
C LEU A 76 3.11 -4.32 -3.08
N TRP A 77 2.28 -5.23 -3.61
CA TRP A 77 2.72 -6.23 -4.59
C TRP A 77 2.03 -6.10 -5.95
N PRO A 78 2.79 -6.22 -7.06
CA PRO A 78 2.21 -6.25 -8.40
C PRO A 78 1.93 -7.70 -8.87
N ASP A 79 0.70 -8.17 -8.69
CA ASP A 79 0.25 -9.42 -9.32
C ASP A 79 -0.13 -9.18 -10.79
N ASN A 80 0.08 -10.20 -11.61
CA ASN A 80 -0.49 -10.27 -12.94
C ASN A 80 -2.02 -10.35 -12.85
N CYS A 81 -2.69 -9.94 -13.92
CA CYS A 81 -4.17 -9.92 -13.95
C CYS A 81 -4.84 -11.30 -13.79
N ASP A 82 -4.11 -12.39 -14.03
CA ASP A 82 -4.54 -13.77 -13.84
C ASP A 82 -4.27 -14.33 -12.42
N GLY A 83 -3.65 -13.54 -11.54
CA GLY A 83 -3.30 -13.92 -10.17
C GLY A 83 -1.94 -14.61 -10.01
N SER A 84 -1.19 -14.83 -11.10
CA SER A 84 0.25 -15.11 -11.04
C SER A 84 1.02 -13.83 -10.69
N TYR A 85 2.34 -13.91 -10.46
CA TYR A 85 3.15 -12.73 -10.15
C TYR A 85 4.58 -12.89 -10.64
N GLN A 86 5.26 -11.77 -10.80
CA GLN A 86 6.71 -11.71 -11.01
C GLN A 86 7.40 -11.36 -9.68
N GLN A 87 8.68 -11.71 -9.56
CA GLN A 87 9.49 -11.39 -8.39
C GLN A 87 10.94 -11.14 -8.81
N PHE A 88 11.63 -10.26 -8.08
CA PHE A 88 13.04 -9.92 -8.33
C PHE A 88 13.28 -9.51 -9.79
N CYS A 89 12.49 -8.55 -10.28
CA CYS A 89 12.42 -8.24 -11.70
C CYS A 89 13.61 -7.42 -12.23
N ASP A 90 14.43 -6.86 -11.33
CA ASP A 90 15.54 -5.98 -11.71
C ASP A 90 16.66 -5.99 -10.67
N SER A 91 17.59 -6.95 -10.82
CA SER A 91 18.78 -7.07 -9.94
C SER A 91 19.68 -5.84 -9.91
N SER A 92 19.58 -4.92 -10.88
CA SER A 92 20.38 -3.69 -10.89
C SER A 92 19.84 -2.62 -9.93
N ARG A 93 18.60 -2.80 -9.45
CA ARG A 93 17.94 -1.94 -8.47
C ARG A 93 17.61 -2.69 -7.18
N GLU A 94 18.30 -3.80 -6.92
CA GLU A 94 18.24 -4.44 -5.62
C GLU A 94 19.19 -3.73 -4.65
N TYR A 95 18.71 -3.47 -3.43
CA TYR A 95 19.41 -2.70 -2.42
C TYR A 95 19.48 -3.46 -1.09
N SER A 96 20.46 -3.08 -0.27
CA SER A 96 20.70 -3.63 1.08
C SER A 96 20.88 -2.52 2.13
N ASN A 97 20.21 -1.39 1.89
CA ASN A 97 20.38 -0.15 2.63
C ASN A 97 19.14 0.78 2.52
N ILE A 98 17.94 0.20 2.55
CA ILE A 98 16.66 0.92 2.50
C ILE A 98 16.58 2.02 3.56
N THR A 99 16.99 1.76 4.81
CA THR A 99 17.03 2.79 5.86
C THR A 99 17.89 3.99 5.44
N ALA A 100 19.09 3.73 4.91
CA ALA A 100 20.01 4.80 4.51
C ALA A 100 19.47 5.60 3.32
N ILE A 101 18.84 4.92 2.35
CA ILE A 101 18.17 5.57 1.21
C ILE A 101 17.10 6.55 1.71
N LEU A 102 16.24 6.13 2.64
CA LEU A 102 15.19 7.01 3.18
C LEU A 102 15.78 8.20 3.95
N GLN A 103 16.84 8.00 4.71
CA GLN A 103 17.52 9.07 5.44
C GLN A 103 18.19 10.08 4.51
N GLU A 104 18.87 9.61 3.45
CA GLU A 104 19.49 10.48 2.44
C GLU A 104 18.45 11.31 1.69
N GLN A 105 17.25 10.76 1.49
CA GLN A 105 16.11 11.46 0.91
C GLN A 105 15.38 12.39 1.90
N GLY A 106 15.83 12.48 3.15
CA GLY A 106 15.19 13.30 4.20
C GLY A 106 13.79 12.80 4.60
N ARG A 107 13.53 11.50 4.49
CA ARG A 107 12.23 10.86 4.77
C ARG A 107 12.18 10.25 6.18
N ASP A 108 12.72 10.94 7.17
CA ASP A 108 12.80 10.44 8.56
C ASP A 108 11.43 10.14 9.17
N ASP A 109 10.41 10.93 8.86
CA ASP A 109 9.03 10.70 9.34
C ASP A 109 8.43 9.41 8.75
N LEU A 110 8.73 9.10 7.48
CA LEU A 110 8.32 7.87 6.83
C LEU A 110 9.02 6.67 7.48
N LEU A 111 10.33 6.75 7.68
CA LEU A 111 11.11 5.72 8.34
C LEU A 111 10.61 5.46 9.78
N SER A 112 10.31 6.52 10.54
CA SER A 112 9.75 6.40 11.88
C SER A 112 8.38 5.72 11.88
N TYR A 113 7.54 6.02 10.87
CA TYR A 113 6.25 5.36 10.72
C TYR A 113 6.42 3.88 10.38
N MET A 114 7.32 3.55 9.46
CA MET A 114 7.62 2.17 9.05
C MET A 114 8.10 1.32 10.22
N LYS A 115 8.97 1.84 11.09
CA LYS A 115 9.39 1.14 12.33
C LYS A 115 8.24 0.76 13.28
N THR A 116 7.11 1.46 13.20
CA THR A 116 5.95 1.20 14.06
C THR A 116 4.92 0.32 13.36
N TYR A 117 4.70 0.53 12.07
CA TYR A 117 3.57 -0.04 11.33
C TYR A 117 3.98 -0.97 10.18
N TRP A 118 5.26 -1.12 9.90
CA TRP A 118 5.81 -2.10 8.96
C TRP A 118 6.98 -2.89 9.59
N PRO A 119 6.86 -3.40 10.83
CA PRO A 119 7.93 -4.14 11.48
C PRO A 119 8.09 -5.55 10.90
N ASP A 120 9.28 -6.11 11.02
CA ASP A 120 9.52 -7.55 10.92
C ASP A 120 9.21 -8.22 12.27
N TYR A 121 8.40 -9.29 12.26
CA TYR A 121 8.10 -10.06 13.46
C TYR A 121 9.34 -10.73 14.09
N GLN A 122 10.41 -10.92 13.32
CA GLN A 122 11.68 -11.46 13.82
C GLN A 122 12.64 -10.36 14.32
N GLY A 123 12.29 -9.08 14.14
CA GLY A 123 13.03 -7.93 14.65
C GLY A 123 14.13 -7.40 13.72
N ASP A 124 14.19 -7.83 12.45
CA ASP A 124 15.10 -7.29 11.44
C ASP A 124 14.35 -6.55 10.32
N ASP A 125 13.86 -5.36 10.68
CA ASP A 125 13.08 -4.49 9.81
C ASP A 125 13.80 -4.15 8.49
N GLU A 126 15.13 -3.95 8.53
CA GLU A 126 15.90 -3.55 7.34
C GLU A 126 15.88 -4.68 6.30
N SER A 127 16.24 -5.90 6.70
CA SER A 127 16.21 -7.08 5.83
C SER A 127 14.79 -7.32 5.27
N PHE A 128 13.75 -7.00 6.04
CA PHE A 128 12.38 -7.14 5.59
C PHE A 128 12.00 -6.08 4.55
N TRP A 129 12.34 -4.80 4.75
CA TRP A 129 12.08 -3.76 3.75
C TRP A 129 12.91 -3.96 2.48
N GLU A 130 14.14 -4.47 2.60
CA GLU A 130 14.95 -4.93 1.47
C GLU A 130 14.21 -6.01 0.68
N HIS A 131 13.67 -7.03 1.36
CA HIS A 131 12.89 -8.09 0.72
C HIS A 131 11.71 -7.53 -0.07
N GLU A 132 10.90 -6.68 0.55
CA GLU A 132 9.70 -6.11 -0.07
C GLU A 132 10.05 -5.25 -1.30
N TRP A 133 11.07 -4.40 -1.20
CA TRP A 133 11.55 -3.63 -2.35
C TRP A 133 12.13 -4.54 -3.45
N ASN A 134 13.12 -5.37 -3.10
CA ASN A 134 13.88 -6.19 -4.05
C ASN A 134 12.97 -7.17 -4.79
N LYS A 135 12.03 -7.81 -4.08
CA LYS A 135 11.13 -8.81 -4.63
C LYS A 135 9.95 -8.20 -5.36
N HIS A 136 9.31 -7.18 -4.80
CA HIS A 136 8.03 -6.67 -5.29
C HIS A 136 8.13 -5.28 -5.89
N GLY A 137 8.82 -4.33 -5.22
CA GLY A 137 9.03 -2.98 -5.73
C GLY A 137 9.74 -2.94 -7.09
N THR A 138 10.77 -3.78 -7.29
CA THR A 138 11.49 -3.88 -8.57
C THR A 138 10.60 -4.32 -9.74
N CYS A 139 9.48 -5.00 -9.46
CA CYS A 139 8.53 -5.52 -10.45
C CYS A 139 7.45 -4.53 -10.88
N ILE A 140 7.43 -3.33 -10.33
CA ILE A 140 6.46 -2.30 -10.72
C ILE A 140 7.02 -1.50 -11.90
N ASN A 141 6.44 -1.71 -13.09
CA ASN A 141 6.98 -1.13 -14.33
C ASN A 141 6.85 0.41 -14.39
N THR A 142 5.86 0.98 -13.71
CA THR A 142 5.52 2.41 -13.78
C THR A 142 6.36 3.30 -12.86
N ILE A 143 7.27 2.72 -12.07
CA ILE A 143 8.20 3.44 -11.18
C ILE A 143 9.66 3.24 -11.57
N LYS A 144 9.93 2.74 -12.78
CA LYS A 144 11.32 2.65 -13.27
C LYS A 144 11.95 4.05 -13.31
N PRO A 145 13.27 4.18 -13.11
CA PRO A 145 13.96 5.48 -13.21
C PRO A 145 13.64 6.25 -14.50
N SER A 146 13.46 5.55 -15.62
CA SER A 146 13.10 6.14 -16.92
C SER A 146 11.72 6.82 -16.97
N CYS A 147 10.87 6.59 -15.97
CA CYS A 147 9.56 7.22 -15.84
C CYS A 147 9.61 8.56 -15.09
N TYR A 148 10.77 8.92 -14.52
CA TYR A 148 10.99 10.19 -13.84
C TYR A 148 11.61 11.22 -14.81
N THR A 149 11.21 12.48 -14.72
CA THR A 149 11.73 13.57 -15.57
C THR A 149 13.06 14.12 -15.07
N ASP A 150 13.23 14.22 -13.76
CA ASP A 150 14.43 14.73 -13.09
C ASP A 150 14.92 13.73 -12.02
N TYR A 151 15.17 12.49 -12.47
CA TYR A 151 15.47 11.37 -11.59
C TYR A 151 16.70 11.62 -10.70
N SER A 152 16.52 11.45 -9.40
CA SER A 152 17.62 11.26 -8.45
C SER A 152 17.82 9.77 -8.14
N PRO A 153 19.06 9.29 -7.96
CA PRO A 153 19.31 7.89 -7.61
C PRO A 153 18.44 7.41 -6.44
N GLN A 154 17.85 6.22 -6.60
CA GLN A 154 17.00 5.55 -5.62
C GLN A 154 15.70 6.30 -5.26
N GLN A 155 15.34 7.38 -5.96
CA GLN A 155 14.12 8.14 -5.70
C GLN A 155 12.87 7.26 -5.68
N GLU A 156 12.81 6.28 -6.59
CA GLU A 156 11.68 5.38 -6.73
C GLU A 156 11.48 4.44 -5.53
N VAL A 157 12.53 4.18 -4.76
CA VAL A 157 12.49 3.33 -3.56
C VAL A 157 11.69 4.04 -2.47
N GLY A 158 12.03 5.31 -2.20
CA GLY A 158 11.34 6.11 -1.20
C GLY A 158 9.90 6.42 -1.61
N ASP A 159 9.63 6.59 -2.90
CA ASP A 159 8.28 6.79 -3.42
C ASP A 159 7.42 5.53 -3.31
N TYR A 160 7.98 4.34 -3.59
CA TYR A 160 7.30 3.06 -3.36
C TYR A 160 6.92 2.85 -1.90
N LEU A 161 7.86 3.04 -0.97
CA LEU A 161 7.64 2.86 0.46
C LEU A 161 6.62 3.88 1.00
N ALA A 162 6.71 5.13 0.55
CA ALA A 162 5.73 6.16 0.88
C ALA A 162 4.34 5.80 0.37
N LYS A 163 4.24 5.24 -0.84
CA LYS A 163 2.96 4.85 -1.44
C LYS A 163 2.31 3.69 -0.72
N ALA A 164 3.09 2.68 -0.33
CA ALA A 164 2.60 1.57 0.48
C ALA A 164 2.04 2.07 1.83
N VAL A 165 2.78 2.97 2.50
CA VAL A 165 2.32 3.60 3.75
C VAL A 165 1.06 4.47 3.56
N GLU A 166 0.98 5.22 2.45
CA GLU A 166 -0.20 6.04 2.12
C GLU A 166 -1.46 5.17 1.97
N LEU A 167 -1.37 4.09 1.18
CA LEU A 167 -2.48 3.16 0.98
C LEU A 167 -2.86 2.45 2.28
N PHE A 168 -1.87 2.05 3.08
CA PHE A 168 -2.08 1.42 4.39
C PHE A 168 -2.86 2.32 5.35
N LYS A 169 -2.51 3.61 5.44
CA LYS A 169 -3.26 4.58 6.26
C LYS A 169 -4.73 4.70 5.85
N GLY A 170 -5.06 4.46 4.58
CA GLY A 170 -6.43 4.44 4.08
C GLY A 170 -7.21 3.15 4.38
N LEU A 171 -6.52 2.09 4.81
CA LEU A 171 -7.08 0.75 5.00
C LEU A 171 -6.92 0.29 6.47
N ASP A 172 -7.58 1.00 7.38
CA ASP A 172 -7.59 0.67 8.81
C ASP A 172 -8.44 -0.59 9.10
N THR A 173 -7.82 -1.75 8.94
CA THR A 173 -8.45 -3.07 9.11
C THR A 173 -8.96 -3.30 10.53
N TYR A 174 -8.20 -2.90 11.55
CA TYR A 174 -8.63 -3.06 12.95
C TYR A 174 -9.92 -2.27 13.22
N LYS A 175 -9.97 -1.02 12.79
CA LYS A 175 -11.15 -0.17 12.97
C LYS A 175 -12.36 -0.69 12.20
N ALA A 176 -12.17 -1.20 10.99
CA ALA A 176 -13.26 -1.78 10.21
C ALA A 176 -13.84 -3.04 10.89
N LEU A 177 -13.00 -3.92 11.41
CA LEU A 177 -13.42 -5.11 12.16
C LEU A 177 -14.09 -4.75 13.49
N SER A 178 -13.47 -3.89 14.29
CA SER A 178 -13.99 -3.49 15.60
C SER A 178 -15.34 -2.76 15.49
N SER A 179 -15.53 -1.94 14.44
CA SER A 179 -16.83 -1.31 14.13
C SER A 179 -17.93 -2.32 13.79
N ALA A 180 -17.57 -3.53 13.35
CA ALA A 180 -18.48 -4.64 13.12
C ALA A 180 -18.62 -5.58 14.34
N GLY A 181 -18.01 -5.24 15.49
CA GLY A 181 -18.01 -6.09 16.69
C GLY A 181 -17.01 -7.24 16.64
N ILE A 182 -16.06 -7.21 15.70
CA ILE A 182 -15.00 -8.21 15.54
C ILE A 182 -13.73 -7.63 16.16
N THR A 183 -13.34 -8.15 17.32
CA THR A 183 -12.20 -7.66 18.10
C THR A 183 -11.33 -8.84 18.53
N PRO A 184 -10.00 -8.66 18.67
CA PRO A 184 -9.12 -9.71 19.15
C PRO A 184 -9.58 -10.35 20.47
N ASP A 185 -9.67 -11.67 20.50
CA ASP A 185 -10.11 -12.44 21.66
C ASP A 185 -9.48 -13.84 21.65
N SER A 186 -9.13 -14.35 22.84
CA SER A 186 -8.49 -15.68 22.97
C SER A 186 -9.48 -16.85 22.85
N SER A 187 -10.78 -16.58 22.88
CA SER A 187 -11.85 -17.60 22.96
C SER A 187 -12.93 -17.46 21.89
N LYS A 188 -13.12 -16.26 21.32
CA LYS A 188 -14.13 -16.04 20.29
C LYS A 188 -13.64 -16.51 18.92
N THR A 189 -14.59 -16.96 18.13
CA THR A 189 -14.42 -17.24 16.72
C THR A 189 -15.38 -16.39 15.90
N TYR A 190 -15.00 -16.15 14.65
CA TYR A 190 -15.75 -15.33 13.72
C TYR A 190 -15.98 -16.10 12.42
N LYS A 191 -17.14 -15.88 11.81
CA LYS A 191 -17.38 -16.47 10.48
C LYS A 191 -16.58 -15.66 9.46
N ARG A 192 -16.01 -16.37 8.49
CA ARG A 192 -15.32 -15.74 7.36
C ARG A 192 -16.17 -14.68 6.65
N SER A 193 -17.44 -14.99 6.41
CA SER A 193 -18.37 -14.04 5.78
C SER A 193 -18.59 -12.75 6.57
N GLU A 194 -18.47 -12.78 7.90
CA GLU A 194 -18.64 -11.59 8.75
C GLU A 194 -17.41 -10.68 8.63
N ILE A 195 -16.21 -11.28 8.63
CA ILE A 195 -14.93 -10.58 8.42
C ILE A 195 -14.89 -10.00 7.00
N GLU A 196 -15.19 -10.80 5.98
CA GLU A 196 -15.26 -10.36 4.58
C GLU A 196 -16.25 -9.20 4.40
N SER A 197 -17.45 -9.30 4.99
CA SER A 197 -18.46 -8.23 4.91
C SER A 197 -18.01 -6.93 5.58
N ALA A 198 -17.31 -7.01 6.71
CA ALA A 198 -16.77 -5.84 7.40
C ALA A 198 -15.68 -5.16 6.58
N LEU A 199 -14.74 -5.94 6.03
CA LEU A 199 -13.60 -5.42 5.29
C LEU A 199 -13.96 -5.00 3.86
N ALA A 200 -14.96 -5.61 3.23
CA ALA A 200 -15.49 -5.15 1.95
C ALA A 200 -16.09 -3.74 2.05
N LYS A 201 -16.72 -3.37 3.17
CA LYS A 201 -17.22 -2.01 3.39
C LYS A 201 -16.10 -0.98 3.45
N LEU A 202 -14.96 -1.33 4.04
CA LEU A 202 -13.75 -0.50 4.03
C LEU A 202 -13.21 -0.36 2.60
N HIS A 203 -13.29 -1.44 1.80
CA HIS A 203 -12.67 -1.53 0.48
C HIS A 203 -13.66 -1.34 -0.69
N GLY A 204 -14.53 -0.33 -0.59
CA GLY A 204 -15.40 0.06 -1.71
C GLY A 204 -16.42 -1.00 -2.18
N GLY A 205 -16.73 -1.97 -1.31
CA GLY A 205 -17.60 -3.11 -1.61
C GLY A 205 -16.85 -4.36 -2.10
N SER A 206 -15.55 -4.28 -2.33
CA SER A 206 -14.76 -5.40 -2.84
C SER A 206 -14.15 -6.26 -1.74
N THR A 207 -14.22 -7.58 -1.91
CA THR A 207 -13.83 -8.53 -0.87
C THR A 207 -12.31 -8.75 -0.88
N PRO A 208 -11.58 -8.43 0.20
CA PRO A 208 -10.15 -8.68 0.28
C PRO A 208 -9.85 -10.16 0.53
N TYR A 209 -8.64 -10.60 0.18
CA TYR A 209 -8.19 -11.94 0.57
C TYR A 209 -7.95 -12.02 2.08
N LEU A 210 -8.30 -13.16 2.69
CA LEU A 210 -8.00 -13.43 4.09
C LEU A 210 -7.15 -14.70 4.21
N GLY A 211 -5.95 -14.53 4.75
CA GLY A 211 -5.02 -15.60 5.09
C GLY A 211 -5.16 -16.00 6.55
N CYS A 212 -5.04 -17.31 6.83
CA CYS A 212 -5.06 -17.83 8.18
C CYS A 212 -3.85 -18.71 8.43
N LYS A 213 -3.30 -18.61 9.64
CA LYS A 213 -2.25 -19.45 10.18
C LYS A 213 -2.80 -20.16 11.41
N ASP A 214 -2.76 -21.49 11.39
CA ASP A 214 -3.26 -22.35 12.48
C ASP A 214 -4.72 -22.05 12.90
N GLY A 215 -5.56 -21.68 11.91
CA GLY A 215 -6.97 -21.35 12.13
C GLY A 215 -7.23 -19.94 12.68
N ALA A 216 -6.17 -19.14 12.88
CA ALA A 216 -6.24 -17.73 13.22
C ALA A 216 -6.01 -16.86 11.98
N LEU A 217 -6.80 -15.80 11.85
CA LEU A 217 -6.64 -14.77 10.84
C LEU A 217 -5.28 -14.09 11.05
N SER A 218 -4.43 -14.15 10.04
CA SER A 218 -3.05 -13.65 10.08
C SER A 218 -2.76 -12.62 9.00
N GLU A 219 -3.51 -12.63 7.89
CA GLU A 219 -3.26 -11.75 6.76
C GLU A 219 -4.54 -11.23 6.12
N VAL A 220 -4.49 -9.99 5.65
CA VAL A 220 -5.52 -9.40 4.78
C VAL A 220 -4.87 -8.75 3.57
N TRP A 221 -5.30 -9.10 2.36
CA TRP A 221 -4.78 -8.51 1.12
C TRP A 221 -5.86 -7.77 0.35
N TYR A 222 -5.66 -6.46 0.18
CA TYR A 222 -6.58 -5.55 -0.51
C TYR A 222 -6.14 -5.34 -1.95
N PHE A 223 -6.99 -5.72 -2.90
CA PHE A 223 -6.68 -5.67 -4.33
C PHE A 223 -7.14 -4.36 -4.96
N PHE A 224 -6.32 -3.83 -5.85
CA PHE A 224 -6.59 -2.62 -6.61
C PHE A 224 -6.27 -2.83 -8.08
N ASN A 225 -7.08 -2.22 -8.94
CA ASN A 225 -6.65 -1.87 -10.29
C ASN A 225 -6.22 -0.40 -10.27
N VAL A 226 -5.23 -0.03 -11.08
CA VAL A 226 -4.63 1.31 -11.08
C VAL A 226 -4.80 1.97 -12.44
N LYS A 227 -5.19 3.24 -12.43
CA LYS A 227 -5.21 4.11 -13.61
C LYS A 227 -4.07 5.13 -13.51
N GLY A 228 -3.13 5.09 -14.44
CA GLY A 228 -1.88 5.86 -14.39
C GLY A 228 -0.72 5.05 -13.80
N ASN A 229 0.30 5.76 -13.28
CA ASN A 229 1.44 5.17 -12.59
C ASN A 229 1.12 4.76 -11.14
N LEU A 230 2.04 4.09 -10.45
CA LEU A 230 1.83 3.66 -9.06
C LEU A 230 1.67 4.83 -8.08
N ILE A 231 2.43 5.91 -8.24
CA ILE A 231 2.62 6.94 -7.21
C ILE A 231 1.48 7.96 -7.22
N ASP A 232 1.13 8.50 -8.39
CA ASP A 232 0.08 9.53 -8.56
C ASP A 232 -1.21 8.98 -9.19
N GLY A 233 -1.23 7.68 -9.52
CA GLY A 233 -2.37 7.04 -10.15
C GLY A 233 -3.60 6.93 -9.26
N GLN A 234 -4.74 6.67 -9.90
CA GLN A 234 -5.99 6.40 -9.20
C GLN A 234 -6.09 4.92 -8.89
N PHE A 235 -6.31 4.59 -7.61
CA PHE A 235 -6.51 3.23 -7.14
C PHE A 235 -8.00 2.94 -7.05
N LYS A 236 -8.46 1.90 -7.77
CA LYS A 236 -9.82 1.40 -7.70
C LYS A 236 -9.83 0.06 -6.99
N PRO A 237 -10.55 -0.08 -5.86
CA PRO A 237 -10.77 -1.37 -5.22
C PRO A 237 -11.27 -2.42 -6.22
N SER A 238 -10.73 -3.63 -6.10
CA SER A 238 -11.13 -4.78 -6.91
C SER A 238 -11.26 -6.03 -6.06
N GLU A 239 -12.02 -7.01 -6.55
CA GLU A 239 -12.16 -8.30 -5.88
C GLU A 239 -10.82 -9.03 -5.80
N SER A 240 -10.65 -9.79 -4.71
CA SER A 240 -9.58 -10.77 -4.63
C SER A 240 -9.57 -11.69 -5.85
N ARG A 241 -8.37 -11.87 -6.40
CA ARG A 241 -8.10 -12.82 -7.49
C ARG A 241 -7.58 -14.16 -6.97
N LYS A 242 -7.46 -14.31 -5.65
CA LYS A 242 -7.04 -15.55 -4.99
C LYS A 242 -8.28 -16.34 -4.58
N LEU A 243 -8.21 -17.67 -4.74
CA LEU A 243 -9.29 -18.57 -4.34
C LEU A 243 -9.38 -18.68 -2.83
N TYR A 244 -10.61 -18.80 -2.33
CA TYR A 244 -10.91 -19.01 -0.93
C TYR A 244 -11.16 -20.48 -0.62
N PHE A 245 -10.73 -20.90 0.57
CA PHE A 245 -11.26 -22.08 1.23
C PHE A 245 -12.19 -21.64 2.38
N VAL A 246 -13.36 -22.27 2.48
CA VAL A 246 -14.39 -21.90 3.46
C VAL A 246 -14.04 -22.48 4.84
N PHE A 247 -13.71 -21.62 5.81
CA PHE A 247 -13.41 -22.03 7.18
C PHE A 247 -13.93 -21.02 8.22
N VAL A 248 -14.03 -21.47 9.48
CA VAL A 248 -14.24 -20.61 10.67
C VAL A 248 -12.87 -20.09 11.11
N MET A 249 -12.79 -18.81 11.51
CA MET A 249 -11.51 -18.14 11.77
C MET A 249 -11.45 -17.60 13.21
N HIS A 250 -10.28 -17.68 13.83
CA HIS A 250 -9.97 -17.03 15.10
C HIS A 250 -9.30 -15.68 14.84
N LEU A 251 -9.42 -14.71 15.73
CA LEU A 251 -8.60 -13.50 15.70
C LEU A 251 -8.01 -13.33 17.10
N HIS A 252 -6.76 -13.76 17.27
CA HIS A 252 -6.10 -13.76 18.56
C HIS A 252 -5.65 -12.37 18.98
N LYS A 253 -5.45 -12.16 20.27
CA LYS A 253 -4.85 -10.92 20.79
C LYS A 253 -3.35 -10.93 20.47
N SER A 254 -2.87 -9.85 19.87
CA SER A 254 -1.46 -9.47 19.90
C SER A 254 -1.10 -8.90 21.26
#